data_AF-V2WZ89-F1
#
_entry.id   AF-V2WZ89-F1
#
_cell.length_a   1.000
_cell.length_b   1.000
_cell.length_c   1.000
_cell.angle_alpha   90.00
_cell.angle_beta   90.00
_cell.angle_gamma   90.00
#
_symmetry.space_group_name_H-M   'P 1'
#
loop_
_entity.id
_entity.type
_entity.pdbx_description
1 polymer ?
#
loop_
_entity_poly.entity_id
_entity_poly.type
_entity_poly.pdbx_seq_one_letter_code
_entity_poly.pdbx_strand_id
1 'polypeptide(L)'
;MRMLRTLLHTPRTIAYLSLRRMSTFTPSFQLATSDRTDELRESLSEIRERVGSAATLVAVSKYKPSSDIFVCYENGQKDFGENYVQELVDKAKELPNDIRWHFIGTLQSNKAKLVSSIPNLHTVQTISSSKIADALNKALPEERTKTPLNVLIQVNTSGEDTKSGLPPLSRDSNSDDSELKQLAKYIIISCPKLHLQGLMTIGALELSLNATETEKNADFERLKETRDVLSEWLRAEGEDEGKWGQDGKFLLSMGMSSDFEAALKAGSDIVRVGTGIFGQRKKKEEVKQSSS
;
A
#
# COMPACT_ATOMS: atom_id res chain seq x y z
N MET A 1 -75.80 1.97 -0.50
CA MET A 1 -76.05 0.92 -1.49
C MET A 1 -74.70 0.35 -1.93
N ARG A 2 -74.33 -0.85 -1.43
CA ARG A 2 -73.32 -1.84 -1.91
C ARG A 2 -71.88 -1.36 -2.25
N MET A 3 -70.77 -2.04 -1.95
CA MET A 3 -70.48 -3.34 -1.34
C MET A 3 -68.95 -3.40 -1.04
N LEU A 4 -68.55 -4.12 0.01
CA LEU A 4 -67.17 -4.60 0.23
C LEU A 4 -66.73 -5.61 -0.85
N ARG A 5 -65.43 -5.66 -1.19
CA ARG A 5 -64.62 -6.91 -1.13
C ARG A 5 -63.11 -6.69 -1.35
N THR A 6 -62.38 -7.42 -0.53
CA THR A 6 -60.93 -7.67 -0.40
C THR A 6 -60.33 -8.44 -1.58
N LEU A 7 -59.01 -8.31 -1.84
CA LEU A 7 -58.06 -9.43 -2.05
C LEU A 7 -56.60 -8.99 -2.24
N LEU A 8 -55.70 -9.83 -1.71
CA LEU A 8 -54.24 -9.75 -1.60
C LEU A 8 -53.47 -10.02 -2.91
N HIS A 9 -52.33 -9.36 -3.12
CA HIS A 9 -51.08 -9.97 -3.63
C HIS A 9 -49.87 -9.02 -3.51
N THR A 10 -48.83 -9.42 -2.77
CA THR A 10 -47.42 -9.04 -3.00
C THR A 10 -46.78 -10.10 -3.95
N PRO A 11 -45.50 -10.05 -4.36
CA PRO A 11 -44.48 -8.98 -4.36
C PRO A 11 -43.82 -8.84 -5.77
N ARG A 12 -42.93 -7.85 -5.98
CA ARG A 12 -41.82 -8.01 -6.94
C ARG A 12 -40.62 -7.13 -6.59
N THR A 13 -39.64 -7.80 -6.01
CA THR A 13 -38.21 -7.47 -5.96
C THR A 13 -37.72 -6.99 -7.32
N ILE A 14 -37.08 -5.82 -7.39
CA ILE A 14 -36.24 -5.44 -8.52
C ILE A 14 -34.84 -5.22 -7.95
N ALA A 15 -34.04 -6.28 -8.05
CA ALA A 15 -32.60 -6.22 -7.87
C ALA A 15 -32.01 -5.36 -9.00
N TYR A 16 -31.40 -4.23 -8.65
CA TYR A 16 -30.58 -3.46 -9.58
C TYR A 16 -29.22 -4.15 -9.72
N LEU A 17 -29.13 -5.11 -10.64
CA LEU A 17 -27.85 -5.55 -11.19
C LEU A 17 -27.39 -4.49 -12.20
N SER A 18 -26.55 -3.58 -11.73
CA SER A 18 -25.74 -2.71 -12.58
C SER A 18 -24.75 -3.57 -13.37
N LEU A 19 -25.10 -3.91 -14.61
CA LEU A 19 -24.18 -4.45 -15.62
C LEU A 19 -23.12 -3.39 -15.98
N ARG A 20 -22.14 -3.19 -15.10
CA ARG A 20 -20.84 -2.66 -15.52
C ARG A 20 -20.18 -3.74 -16.37
N ARG A 21 -19.65 -3.36 -17.54
CA ARG A 21 -18.88 -4.24 -18.44
C ARG A 21 -17.94 -5.12 -17.60
N MET A 22 -18.29 -6.39 -17.45
CA MET A 22 -17.44 -7.35 -16.78
C MET A 22 -16.18 -7.47 -17.63
N SER A 23 -15.04 -7.23 -16.98
CA SER A 23 -13.74 -7.68 -17.45
C SER A 23 -13.88 -9.12 -17.95
N THR A 24 -13.36 -9.44 -19.13
CA THR A 24 -13.32 -10.82 -19.68
C THR A 24 -12.34 -11.71 -18.91
N PHE A 25 -11.99 -11.33 -17.68
CA PHE A 25 -11.09 -12.05 -16.81
C PHE A 25 -11.83 -13.25 -16.22
N THR A 26 -11.32 -14.45 -16.51
CA THR A 26 -11.80 -15.71 -15.94
C THR A 26 -10.80 -16.17 -14.88
N PRO A 27 -11.17 -16.18 -13.59
CA PRO A 27 -10.28 -16.62 -12.51
C PRO A 27 -9.82 -18.08 -12.70
N SER A 28 -8.52 -18.34 -12.47
CA SER A 28 -7.96 -19.71 -12.43
C SER A 28 -7.96 -20.34 -11.03
N PHE A 29 -8.47 -19.61 -10.04
CA PHE A 29 -8.52 -20.02 -8.63
C PHE A 29 -9.96 -20.22 -8.15
N GLN A 30 -10.12 -20.97 -7.06
CA GLN A 30 -11.42 -21.17 -6.43
C GLN A 30 -11.95 -19.85 -5.88
N LEU A 31 -13.17 -19.48 -6.25
CA LEU A 31 -13.84 -18.28 -5.76
C LEU A 31 -14.16 -18.37 -4.26
N ALA A 32 -14.26 -17.21 -3.61
CA ALA A 32 -14.71 -17.09 -2.24
C ALA A 32 -16.16 -17.58 -2.09
N THR A 33 -16.53 -18.04 -0.90
CA THR A 33 -17.94 -18.35 -0.58
C THR A 33 -18.79 -17.08 -0.60
N SER A 34 -20.12 -17.22 -0.66
CA SER A 34 -21.04 -16.07 -0.59
C SER A 34 -20.81 -15.27 0.70
N ASP A 35 -20.80 -15.94 1.84
CA ASP A 35 -20.59 -15.31 3.15
C ASP A 35 -19.26 -14.54 3.20
N ARG A 36 -18.18 -15.15 2.70
CA ARG A 36 -16.87 -14.50 2.66
C ARG A 36 -16.85 -13.30 1.71
N THR A 37 -17.59 -13.38 0.60
CA THR A 37 -17.72 -12.29 -0.36
C THR A 37 -18.43 -11.09 0.27
N ASP A 38 -19.50 -11.34 1.03
CA ASP A 38 -20.27 -10.29 1.69
C ASP A 38 -19.46 -9.66 2.84
N GLU A 39 -18.76 -10.45 3.66
CA GLU A 39 -17.85 -9.96 4.69
C GLU A 39 -16.78 -8.99 4.13
N LEU A 40 -16.13 -9.39 3.03
CA LEU A 40 -15.08 -8.60 2.40
C LEU A 40 -15.63 -7.32 1.78
N ARG A 41 -16.84 -7.36 1.21
CA ARG A 41 -17.50 -6.19 0.64
C ARG A 41 -17.82 -5.17 1.73
N GLU A 42 -18.40 -5.63 2.85
CA GLU A 42 -18.74 -4.79 4.00
C GLU A 42 -17.47 -4.18 4.62
N SER A 43 -16.49 -5.01 4.97
CA SER A 43 -15.23 -4.56 5.58
C SER A 43 -14.47 -3.56 4.68
N LEU A 44 -14.41 -3.82 3.37
CA LEU A 44 -13.78 -2.89 2.42
C LEU A 44 -14.55 -1.56 2.35
N SER A 45 -15.89 -1.61 2.33
CA SER A 45 -16.71 -0.40 2.29
C SER A 45 -16.50 0.48 3.51
N GLU A 46 -16.53 -0.11 4.72
CA GLU A 46 -16.31 0.59 5.98
C GLU A 46 -14.93 1.26 6.05
N ILE A 47 -13.88 0.51 5.69
CA ILE A 47 -12.52 1.07 5.69
C ILE A 47 -12.38 2.18 4.66
N ARG A 48 -12.96 2.03 3.46
CA ARG A 48 -12.92 3.09 2.43
C ARG A 48 -13.67 4.34 2.86
N GLU A 49 -14.79 4.21 3.55
CA GLU A 49 -15.53 5.35 4.09
C GLU A 49 -14.70 6.12 5.11
N ARG A 50 -14.05 5.40 6.04
CA ARG A 50 -13.18 6.00 7.08
C ARG A 50 -11.93 6.66 6.50
N VAL A 51 -11.37 6.11 5.42
CA VAL A 51 -10.21 6.71 4.72
C VAL A 51 -10.63 7.91 3.85
N GLY A 52 -11.82 7.85 3.27
CA GLY A 52 -12.35 8.90 2.40
C GLY A 52 -11.43 9.17 1.20
N SER A 53 -11.40 10.43 0.76
CA SER A 53 -10.51 10.90 -0.32
C SER A 53 -9.17 11.47 0.19
N ALA A 54 -8.89 11.36 1.49
CA ALA A 54 -7.73 11.97 2.11
C ALA A 54 -6.42 11.26 1.76
N ALA A 55 -6.48 9.96 1.49
CA ALA A 55 -5.30 9.13 1.20
C ALA A 55 -5.63 7.97 0.25
N THR A 56 -4.59 7.38 -0.33
CA THR A 56 -4.68 6.09 -1.02
C THR A 56 -4.77 4.96 0.01
N LEU A 57 -5.84 4.17 -0.07
CA LEU A 57 -5.97 2.92 0.69
C LEU A 57 -5.25 1.79 -0.04
N VAL A 58 -4.15 1.30 0.53
CA VAL A 58 -3.49 0.06 0.08
C VAL A 58 -4.04 -1.11 0.90
N ALA A 59 -4.79 -2.00 0.24
CA ALA A 59 -5.34 -3.20 0.87
C ALA A 59 -4.24 -4.26 1.03
N VAL A 60 -3.78 -4.51 2.25
CA VAL A 60 -2.65 -5.41 2.53
C VAL A 60 -3.12 -6.86 2.58
N SER A 61 -2.83 -7.60 1.51
CA SER A 61 -3.39 -8.93 1.23
C SER A 61 -2.43 -10.10 1.52
N LYS A 62 -1.29 -9.85 2.18
CA LYS A 62 -0.34 -10.92 2.56
C LYS A 62 -1.05 -12.07 3.29
N TYR A 63 -0.73 -13.29 2.88
CA TYR A 63 -1.33 -14.55 3.32
C TYR A 63 -2.82 -14.74 2.99
N LYS A 64 -3.45 -13.81 2.27
CA LYS A 64 -4.84 -13.96 1.84
C LYS A 64 -4.88 -14.60 0.44
N PRO A 65 -5.84 -15.50 0.18
CA PRO A 65 -5.96 -16.13 -1.13
C PRO A 65 -6.37 -15.11 -2.20
N SER A 66 -6.07 -15.39 -3.45
CA SER A 66 -6.41 -14.51 -4.58
C SER A 66 -7.91 -14.33 -4.77
N SER A 67 -8.73 -15.25 -4.28
CA SER A 67 -10.17 -15.07 -4.23
C SER A 67 -10.61 -13.90 -3.35
N ASP A 68 -9.99 -13.69 -2.18
CA ASP A 68 -10.29 -12.53 -1.33
C ASP A 68 -9.91 -11.22 -2.04
N ILE A 69 -8.76 -11.20 -2.71
CA ILE A 69 -8.26 -10.05 -3.47
C ILE A 69 -9.20 -9.74 -4.64
N PHE A 70 -9.64 -10.78 -5.35
CA PHE A 70 -10.56 -10.66 -6.48
C PHE A 70 -11.92 -10.08 -6.06
N VAL A 71 -12.45 -10.48 -4.90
CA VAL A 71 -13.67 -9.85 -4.35
C VAL A 71 -13.44 -8.36 -4.12
N CYS A 72 -12.37 -7.96 -3.45
CA CYS A 72 -12.08 -6.54 -3.24
C CYS A 72 -11.90 -5.79 -4.57
N TYR A 73 -11.25 -6.41 -5.55
CA TYR A 73 -11.03 -5.87 -6.89
C TYR A 73 -12.34 -5.61 -7.64
N GLU A 74 -13.26 -6.57 -7.64
CA GLU A 74 -14.59 -6.44 -8.27
C GLU A 74 -15.42 -5.33 -7.61
N ASN A 75 -15.12 -5.00 -6.34
CA ASN A 75 -15.70 -3.87 -5.62
C ASN A 75 -14.86 -2.57 -5.74
N GLY A 76 -13.97 -2.50 -6.74
CA GLY A 76 -13.27 -1.30 -7.16
C GLY A 76 -11.96 -1.00 -6.45
N GLN A 77 -11.47 -1.89 -5.57
CA GLN A 77 -10.12 -1.75 -5.01
C GLN A 77 -9.07 -2.02 -6.09
N LYS A 78 -8.07 -1.15 -6.23
CA LYS A 78 -6.99 -1.32 -7.22
C LYS A 78 -5.61 -1.45 -6.58
N ASP A 79 -5.39 -0.82 -5.43
CA ASP A 79 -4.10 -0.85 -4.74
C ASP A 79 -4.03 -1.98 -3.73
N PHE A 80 -3.11 -2.91 -3.95
CA PHE A 80 -2.90 -4.06 -3.07
C PHE A 80 -1.45 -4.14 -2.60
N GLY A 81 -1.28 -4.42 -1.32
CA GLY A 81 0.02 -4.49 -0.65
C GLY A 81 0.44 -5.91 -0.35
N GLU A 82 1.64 -6.30 -0.79
CA GLU A 82 2.24 -7.60 -0.50
C GLU A 82 3.61 -7.47 0.18
N ASN A 83 3.91 -8.43 1.05
CA ASN A 83 5.16 -8.47 1.82
C ASN A 83 6.16 -9.50 1.30
N TYR A 84 5.71 -10.52 0.57
CA TYR A 84 6.55 -11.64 0.15
C TYR A 84 6.65 -11.68 -1.37
N VAL A 85 7.87 -11.65 -1.90
CA VAL A 85 8.10 -11.53 -3.34
C VAL A 85 7.46 -12.67 -4.12
N GLN A 86 7.60 -13.91 -3.66
CA GLN A 86 7.04 -15.07 -4.37
C GLN A 86 5.51 -15.04 -4.39
N GLU A 87 4.90 -14.74 -3.24
CA GLU A 87 3.45 -14.58 -3.12
C GLU A 87 2.92 -13.48 -4.06
N LEU A 88 3.61 -12.34 -4.11
CA LEU A 88 3.27 -11.24 -5.00
C LEU A 88 3.37 -11.64 -6.48
N VAL A 89 4.44 -12.35 -6.88
CA VAL A 89 4.60 -12.82 -8.26
C VAL A 89 3.48 -13.77 -8.67
N ASP A 90 3.11 -14.69 -7.78
CA ASP A 90 2.09 -15.70 -8.09
C ASP A 90 0.71 -15.04 -8.19
N LYS A 91 0.38 -14.14 -7.24
CA LYS A 91 -0.84 -13.32 -7.28
C LYS A 91 -0.92 -12.45 -8.54
N ALA A 92 0.17 -11.81 -8.93
CA ALA A 92 0.18 -10.94 -10.11
C ALA A 92 -0.01 -11.68 -11.44
N LYS A 93 0.29 -12.99 -11.49
CA LYS A 93 0.03 -13.82 -12.68
C LYS A 93 -1.43 -14.24 -12.79
N GLU A 94 -2.08 -14.48 -11.65
CA GLU A 94 -3.42 -15.05 -11.63
C GLU A 94 -4.51 -14.00 -11.51
N LEU A 95 -4.22 -12.76 -11.09
CA LEU A 95 -5.20 -11.68 -10.91
C LEU A 95 -5.20 -10.65 -12.06
N PRO A 96 -6.25 -9.80 -12.16
CA PRO A 96 -6.33 -8.77 -13.20
C PRO A 96 -5.10 -7.86 -13.27
N ASN A 97 -4.67 -7.57 -14.49
CA ASN A 97 -3.42 -6.86 -14.79
C ASN A 97 -3.48 -5.33 -14.55
N ASP A 98 -4.65 -4.78 -14.27
CA ASP A 98 -4.86 -3.38 -13.90
C ASP A 98 -4.86 -3.15 -12.37
N ILE A 99 -4.60 -4.20 -11.57
CA ILE A 99 -4.21 -4.05 -10.17
C ILE A 99 -2.90 -3.25 -10.09
N ARG A 100 -2.82 -2.34 -9.12
CA ARG A 100 -1.61 -1.61 -8.75
C ARG A 100 -0.95 -2.32 -7.57
N TRP A 101 0.13 -3.06 -7.83
CA TRP A 101 0.83 -3.79 -6.77
C TRP A 101 1.82 -2.91 -6.03
N HIS A 102 1.70 -2.90 -4.70
CA HIS A 102 2.62 -2.26 -3.77
C HIS A 102 3.44 -3.34 -3.06
N PHE A 103 4.75 -3.37 -3.26
CA PHE A 103 5.63 -4.19 -2.43
C PHE A 103 6.01 -3.40 -1.18
N ILE A 104 5.61 -3.93 -0.01
CA ILE A 104 5.76 -3.28 1.30
C ILE A 104 6.49 -4.17 2.32
N GLY A 105 7.10 -5.26 1.85
CA GLY A 105 8.00 -6.11 2.65
C GLY A 105 9.46 -5.72 2.48
N THR A 106 10.34 -6.31 3.29
CA THR A 106 11.79 -6.11 3.14
C THR A 106 12.27 -6.69 1.80
N LEU A 107 12.83 -5.85 0.92
CA LEU A 107 13.36 -6.30 -0.36
C LEU A 107 14.82 -6.72 -0.22
N GLN A 108 15.11 -7.98 -0.52
CA GLN A 108 16.48 -8.46 -0.67
C GLN A 108 16.96 -8.21 -2.10
N SER A 109 18.22 -7.79 -2.28
CA SER A 109 18.77 -7.44 -3.59
C SER A 109 18.71 -8.59 -4.61
N ASN A 110 18.88 -9.84 -4.15
CA ASN A 110 18.78 -11.04 -4.99
C ASN A 110 17.34 -11.34 -5.48
N LYS A 111 16.33 -10.70 -4.90
CA LYS A 111 14.93 -10.81 -5.32
C LYS A 111 14.47 -9.65 -6.21
N ALA A 112 15.31 -8.64 -6.43
CA ALA A 112 14.98 -7.48 -7.26
C ALA A 112 14.58 -7.89 -8.70
N LYS A 113 15.28 -8.86 -9.31
CA LYS A 113 14.93 -9.39 -10.63
C LYS A 113 13.53 -10.01 -10.69
N LEU A 114 13.17 -10.72 -9.63
CA LEU A 114 11.89 -11.43 -9.57
C LEU A 114 10.72 -10.47 -9.35
N VAL A 115 10.86 -9.49 -8.45
CA VAL A 115 9.79 -8.48 -8.27
C VAL A 115 9.66 -7.57 -9.50
N SER A 116 10.77 -7.25 -10.18
CA SER A 116 10.79 -6.40 -11.37
C SER A 116 10.15 -7.04 -12.61
N SER A 117 9.92 -8.37 -12.60
CA SER A 117 9.23 -9.05 -13.71
C SER A 117 7.72 -8.87 -13.69
N ILE A 118 7.15 -8.22 -12.66
CA ILE A 118 5.72 -7.99 -12.52
C ILE A 118 5.34 -6.74 -13.32
N PRO A 119 4.56 -6.87 -14.41
CA PRO A 119 4.30 -5.74 -15.32
C PRO A 119 3.59 -4.57 -14.64
N ASN A 120 2.63 -4.87 -13.77
CA ASN A 120 1.82 -3.93 -13.01
C ASN A 120 2.34 -3.71 -11.58
N LEU A 121 3.66 -3.90 -11.36
CA LEU A 121 4.32 -3.41 -10.15
C LEU A 121 4.26 -1.88 -10.14
N HIS A 122 3.45 -1.36 -9.24
CA HIS A 122 3.15 0.06 -9.14
C HIS A 122 4.12 0.77 -8.22
N THR A 123 4.46 0.20 -7.06
CA THR A 123 5.31 0.87 -6.07
C THR A 123 6.12 -0.12 -5.22
N VAL A 124 7.38 0.20 -4.90
CA VAL A 124 8.16 -0.45 -3.83
C VAL A 124 8.38 0.54 -2.70
N GLN A 125 7.85 0.27 -1.50
CA GLN A 125 7.84 1.26 -0.41
C GLN A 125 8.96 1.09 0.63
N THR A 126 9.90 0.18 0.38
CA THR A 126 10.85 -0.32 1.39
C THR A 126 12.31 -0.14 0.97
N ILE A 127 12.62 0.88 0.16
CA ILE A 127 14.01 1.13 -0.22
C ILE A 127 14.77 1.67 1.00
N SER A 128 15.91 1.06 1.32
CA SER A 128 16.71 1.45 2.48
C SER A 128 18.22 1.45 2.20
N SER A 129 18.65 1.26 0.95
CA SER A 129 20.06 1.34 0.56
C SER A 129 20.22 1.53 -0.94
N SER A 130 21.36 2.09 -1.35
CA SER A 130 21.74 2.23 -2.77
C SER A 130 21.85 0.88 -3.46
N LYS A 131 22.35 -0.15 -2.75
CA LYS A 131 22.42 -1.54 -3.25
C LYS A 131 21.06 -2.09 -3.69
N ILE A 132 19.99 -1.79 -2.95
CA ILE A 132 18.64 -2.23 -3.31
C ILE A 132 18.12 -1.40 -4.50
N ALA A 133 18.33 -0.08 -4.47
CA ALA A 133 17.96 0.81 -5.57
C ALA A 133 18.63 0.37 -6.89
N ASP A 134 19.93 0.10 -6.87
CA ASP A 134 20.69 -0.43 -8.00
C ASP A 134 20.16 -1.76 -8.51
N ALA A 135 19.91 -2.70 -7.60
CA ALA A 135 19.42 -4.01 -7.96
C ALA A 135 18.05 -3.92 -8.66
N LEU A 136 17.16 -3.03 -8.20
CA LEU A 136 15.88 -2.77 -8.86
C LEU A 136 16.07 -2.04 -10.19
N ASN A 137 16.77 -0.92 -10.21
CA ASN A 137 16.99 -0.12 -11.41
C ASN A 137 17.62 -0.97 -12.52
N LYS A 138 18.63 -1.79 -12.20
CA LYS A 138 19.25 -2.71 -13.18
C LYS A 138 18.32 -3.79 -13.68
N ALA A 139 17.42 -4.29 -12.83
CA ALA A 139 16.53 -5.39 -13.16
C ALA A 139 15.27 -4.96 -13.93
N LEU A 140 14.87 -3.70 -13.81
CA LEU A 140 13.72 -3.15 -14.52
C LEU A 140 13.99 -3.07 -16.03
N PRO A 141 12.97 -3.35 -16.86
CA PRO A 141 13.10 -3.27 -18.31
C PRO A 141 13.36 -1.83 -18.76
N GLU A 142 13.95 -1.66 -19.94
CA GLU A 142 14.41 -0.36 -20.42
C GLU A 142 13.27 0.66 -20.60
N GLU A 143 12.08 0.16 -20.92
CA GLU A 143 10.86 0.95 -21.09
C GLU A 143 10.46 1.71 -19.81
N ARG A 144 10.91 1.28 -18.63
CA ARG A 144 10.68 2.00 -17.37
C ARG A 144 11.41 3.34 -17.29
N THR A 145 12.32 3.65 -18.20
CA THR A 145 12.84 5.03 -18.32
C THR A 145 11.75 6.05 -18.72
N LYS A 146 10.66 5.58 -19.36
CA LYS A 146 9.50 6.42 -19.73
C LYS A 146 8.40 6.41 -18.68
N THR A 147 8.29 5.32 -17.93
CA THR A 147 7.33 5.12 -16.84
C THR A 147 8.05 4.52 -15.62
N PRO A 148 8.85 5.31 -14.89
CA PRO A 148 9.67 4.79 -13.82
C PRO A 148 8.86 4.12 -12.71
N LEU A 149 9.43 3.12 -12.06
CA LEU A 149 8.83 2.50 -10.89
C LEU A 149 8.83 3.50 -9.73
N ASN A 150 7.65 3.79 -9.19
CA ASN A 150 7.54 4.57 -7.96
C ASN A 150 8.23 3.84 -6.80
N VAL A 151 9.06 4.55 -6.06
CA VAL A 151 9.71 4.04 -4.86
C VAL A 151 9.59 4.99 -3.69
N LEU A 152 9.49 4.44 -2.48
CA LEU A 152 9.57 5.20 -1.24
C LEU A 152 10.76 4.69 -0.42
N ILE A 153 11.43 5.60 0.27
CA ILE A 153 12.47 5.25 1.23
C ILE A 153 11.82 4.91 2.57
N GLN A 154 12.19 3.78 3.16
CA GLN A 154 11.75 3.41 4.49
C GLN A 154 12.61 4.10 5.55
N VAL A 155 11.94 4.78 6.48
CA VAL A 155 12.54 5.49 7.61
C VAL A 155 12.19 4.75 8.90
N ASN A 156 13.18 4.48 9.74
CA ASN A 156 12.97 3.94 11.07
C ASN A 156 12.64 5.08 12.05
N THR A 157 11.36 5.47 12.09
CA THR A 157 10.94 6.56 12.99
C THR A 157 10.90 6.15 14.45
N SER A 158 10.83 4.86 14.78
CA SER A 158 10.68 4.43 16.18
C SER A 158 12.00 4.43 16.96
N GLY A 159 13.14 4.42 16.26
CA GLY A 159 14.47 4.33 16.90
C GLY A 159 14.77 2.95 17.53
N GLU A 160 13.96 1.93 17.22
CA GLU A 160 14.22 0.57 17.69
C GLU A 160 15.19 -0.12 16.71
N ASP A 161 16.30 -0.66 17.21
CA ASP A 161 17.33 -1.32 16.39
C ASP A 161 16.80 -2.52 15.59
N THR A 162 15.71 -3.14 16.05
CA THR A 162 15.10 -4.31 15.41
C THR A 162 14.28 -3.95 14.18
N LYS A 163 14.00 -2.66 13.92
CA LYS A 163 13.19 -2.22 12.79
C LYS A 163 14.04 -1.79 11.60
N SER A 164 13.57 -2.17 10.41
CA SER A 164 14.17 -1.76 9.16
C SER A 164 13.91 -0.29 8.83
N GLY A 165 14.83 0.31 8.09
CA GLY A 165 14.73 1.69 7.62
C GLY A 165 15.98 2.49 7.95
N LEU A 166 16.14 3.63 7.28
CA LEU A 166 17.22 4.57 7.58
C LEU A 166 16.84 5.47 8.77
N PRO A 167 17.82 6.01 9.52
CA PRO A 167 17.56 6.99 10.55
C PRO A 167 16.79 8.22 10.00
N PRO A 168 15.88 8.80 10.78
CA PRO A 168 15.14 10.00 10.40
C PRO A 168 16.05 11.23 10.35
N LEU A 169 15.57 12.28 9.67
CA LEU A 169 16.20 13.59 9.68
C LEU A 169 15.51 14.49 10.71
N SER A 170 16.28 15.38 11.32
CA SER A 170 15.76 16.45 12.18
C SER A 170 16.40 17.78 11.81
N ARG A 171 15.71 18.89 12.09
CA ARG A 171 16.24 20.24 11.85
C ARG A 171 17.47 20.56 12.71
N ASP A 172 17.62 19.86 13.84
CA ASP A 172 18.73 20.05 14.78
C ASP A 172 19.99 19.28 14.37
N SER A 173 19.89 18.35 13.42
CA SER A 173 21.00 17.51 12.94
C SER A 173 21.38 17.88 11.51
N ASN A 174 22.30 18.83 11.37
CA ASN A 174 22.79 19.30 10.07
C ASN A 174 23.96 18.47 9.53
N SER A 175 23.97 17.15 9.75
CA SER A 175 24.98 16.34 9.05
C SER A 175 24.62 16.21 7.57
N ASP A 176 25.51 16.67 6.71
CA ASP A 176 25.45 16.41 5.27
C ASP A 176 25.70 14.92 4.97
N ASP A 177 26.31 14.19 5.91
CA ASP A 177 26.61 12.76 5.84
C ASP A 177 25.42 11.83 6.14
N SER A 178 24.18 12.33 6.11
CA SER A 178 23.02 11.47 6.31
C SER A 178 22.88 10.44 5.18
N GLU A 179 22.83 9.15 5.54
CA GLU A 179 22.55 8.05 4.60
C GLU A 179 21.23 8.25 3.84
N LEU A 180 20.23 8.87 4.48
CA LEU A 180 18.92 9.13 3.86
C LEU A 180 19.04 10.18 2.75
N LYS A 181 19.72 11.30 3.03
CA LYS A 181 20.01 12.35 2.03
C LYS A 181 20.80 11.78 0.85
N GLN A 182 21.86 11.03 1.15
CA GLN A 182 22.72 10.39 0.14
C GLN A 182 21.92 9.40 -0.73
N LEU A 183 21.09 8.55 -0.13
CA LEU A 183 20.25 7.61 -0.86
C LEU A 183 19.22 8.31 -1.73
N ALA A 184 18.56 9.35 -1.22
CA ALA A 184 17.56 10.10 -1.98
C ALA A 184 18.18 10.72 -3.24
N LYS A 185 19.30 11.45 -3.07
CA LYS A 185 20.05 12.03 -4.18
C LYS A 185 20.54 10.97 -5.17
N TYR A 186 21.02 9.84 -4.65
CA TYR A 186 21.45 8.70 -5.47
C TYR A 186 20.33 8.17 -6.37
N ILE A 187 19.14 7.93 -5.83
CA ILE A 187 17.99 7.45 -6.60
C ILE A 187 17.63 8.46 -7.70
N ILE A 188 17.55 9.75 -7.35
CA ILE A 188 17.17 10.81 -8.29
C ILE A 188 18.15 10.91 -9.47
N ILE A 189 19.46 10.86 -9.19
CA ILE A 189 20.49 11.09 -10.21
C ILE A 189 20.86 9.82 -10.97
N SER A 190 20.91 8.68 -10.29
CA SER A 190 21.57 7.47 -10.81
C SER A 190 20.61 6.34 -11.17
N CYS A 191 19.33 6.44 -10.81
CA CYS A 191 18.34 5.39 -11.04
C CYS A 191 17.20 5.84 -11.98
N PRO A 192 17.45 5.99 -13.29
CA PRO A 192 16.47 6.54 -14.24
C PRO A 192 15.21 5.69 -14.44
N LYS A 193 15.18 4.43 -13.98
CA LYS A 193 14.00 3.55 -14.01
C LYS A 193 13.22 3.57 -12.70
N LEU A 194 13.67 4.35 -11.72
CA LEU A 194 13.00 4.58 -10.45
C LEU A 194 12.55 6.04 -10.37
N HIS A 195 11.45 6.28 -9.66
CA HIS A 195 10.99 7.61 -9.32
C HIS A 195 10.78 7.68 -7.81
N LEU A 196 11.60 8.48 -7.13
CA LEU A 196 11.51 8.66 -5.69
C LEU A 196 10.26 9.48 -5.36
N GLN A 197 9.19 8.82 -4.92
CA GLN A 197 7.88 9.41 -4.68
C GLN A 197 7.67 9.88 -3.24
N GLY A 198 8.41 9.35 -2.27
CA GLY A 198 8.16 9.69 -0.88
C GLY A 198 8.88 8.85 0.16
N LEU A 199 8.34 8.90 1.38
CA LEU A 199 8.87 8.22 2.55
C LEU A 199 7.82 7.27 3.14
N MET A 200 8.30 6.21 3.78
CA MET A 200 7.46 5.21 4.44
C MET A 200 7.96 4.96 5.86
N THR A 201 7.03 4.81 6.82
CA THR A 201 7.36 4.24 8.14
C THR A 201 6.36 3.17 8.55
N ILE A 202 6.85 2.20 9.33
CA ILE A 202 6.03 1.21 10.03
C ILE A 202 5.64 1.71 11.44
N GLY A 203 6.42 2.63 12.02
CA GLY A 203 6.20 3.17 13.37
C GLY A 203 6.48 2.18 14.52
N ALA A 204 6.27 2.65 15.74
CA ALA A 204 6.30 1.91 17.00
C ALA A 204 4.99 1.18 17.25
N LEU A 205 5.05 -0.12 17.55
CA LEU A 205 3.86 -0.90 17.87
C LEU A 205 3.11 -0.29 19.06
N GLU A 206 3.85 0.15 20.09
CA GLU A 206 3.27 0.77 21.28
C GLU A 206 2.52 2.07 20.93
N LEU A 207 3.12 2.95 20.13
CA LEU A 207 2.46 4.19 19.69
C LEU A 207 1.27 3.90 18.76
N SER A 208 1.35 2.87 17.93
CA SER A 208 0.23 2.43 17.08
C SER A 208 -0.94 1.86 17.89
N LEU A 209 -0.69 1.20 19.02
CA LEU A 209 -1.73 0.63 19.88
C LEU A 209 -2.34 1.68 20.82
N ASN A 210 -1.57 2.68 21.21
CA ASN A 210 -2.00 3.78 22.07
C ASN A 210 -2.39 5.03 21.27
N ALA A 211 -2.53 4.92 19.95
CA ALA A 211 -2.95 6.04 19.11
C ALA A 211 -4.37 6.47 19.50
N THR A 212 -4.48 7.54 20.27
CA THR A 212 -5.76 8.15 20.63
C THR A 212 -6.12 9.25 19.64
N GLU A 213 -7.39 9.64 19.59
CA GLU A 213 -7.81 10.77 18.76
C GLU A 213 -7.20 12.12 19.21
N THR A 214 -6.72 12.20 20.45
CA THR A 214 -6.26 13.44 21.08
C THR A 214 -4.74 13.61 21.06
N GLU A 215 -3.97 12.52 21.00
CA GLU A 215 -2.52 12.57 21.05
C GLU A 215 -1.88 12.34 19.68
N LYS A 216 -0.93 13.22 19.32
CA LYS A 216 -0.17 13.07 18.08
C LYS A 216 0.77 11.87 18.20
N ASN A 217 0.71 10.97 17.24
CA ASN A 217 1.68 9.89 17.15
C ASN A 217 3.05 10.45 16.74
N ALA A 218 4.04 10.31 17.63
CA ALA A 218 5.38 10.86 17.44
C ALA A 218 6.11 10.30 16.20
N ASP A 219 5.82 9.08 15.76
CA ASP A 219 6.39 8.51 14.53
C ASP A 219 5.94 9.27 13.28
N PHE A 220 4.67 9.66 13.23
CA PHE A 220 4.10 10.37 12.09
C PHE A 220 4.63 11.80 12.01
N GLU A 221 4.75 12.46 13.16
CA GLU A 221 5.38 13.79 13.24
C GLU A 221 6.86 13.73 12.81
N ARG A 222 7.60 12.69 13.23
CA ARG A 222 8.98 12.49 12.83
C ARG A 222 9.15 12.20 11.35
N LEU A 223 8.25 11.43 10.74
CA LEU A 223 8.27 11.19 9.29
C LEU A 223 7.99 12.47 8.50
N LYS A 224 7.04 13.29 8.95
CA LYS A 224 6.76 14.61 8.37
C LYS A 224 7.96 15.54 8.46
N GLU A 225 8.58 15.65 9.62
CA GLU A 225 9.80 16.44 9.78
C GLU A 225 10.90 15.93 8.84
N THR A 226 11.10 14.62 8.79
CA THR A 226 12.09 14.01 7.88
C THR A 226 11.82 14.37 6.42
N ARG A 227 10.56 14.32 5.99
CA ARG A 227 10.13 14.73 4.65
C ARG A 227 10.44 16.20 4.38
N ASP A 228 10.11 17.08 5.32
CA ASP A 228 10.27 18.52 5.15
C ASP A 228 11.75 18.90 5.05
N VAL A 229 12.58 18.35 5.95
CA VAL A 229 14.04 18.55 5.94
C VAL A 229 14.65 17.99 4.64
N LEU A 230 14.26 16.80 4.21
CA LEU A 230 14.78 16.23 2.96
C LEU A 230 14.39 17.08 1.74
N SER A 231 13.15 17.55 1.69
CA SER A 231 12.64 18.36 0.58
C SER A 231 13.34 19.72 0.51
N GLU A 232 13.54 20.37 1.66
CA GLU A 232 14.32 21.63 1.76
C GLU A 232 15.77 21.42 1.32
N TRP A 233 16.40 20.33 1.75
CA TRP A 233 17.77 20.00 1.37
C TRP A 233 17.92 19.72 -0.13
N LEU A 234 17.04 18.94 -0.75
CA LEU A 234 17.07 18.68 -2.20
C LEU A 234 16.91 19.97 -3.03
N ARG A 235 16.02 20.87 -2.59
CA ARG A 235 15.88 22.19 -3.22
C ARG A 235 17.15 23.02 -3.12
N ALA A 236 17.78 23.04 -1.94
CA ALA A 236 19.02 23.76 -1.71
C ALA A 236 20.18 23.21 -2.57
N GLU A 237 20.19 21.90 -2.81
CA GLU A 237 21.13 21.23 -3.72
C GLU A 237 20.84 21.47 -5.21
N GLY A 238 19.76 22.18 -5.54
CA GLY A 238 19.36 22.49 -6.91
C GLY A 238 18.72 21.33 -7.67
N GLU A 239 18.20 20.32 -6.96
CA GLU A 239 17.52 19.18 -7.59
C GLU A 239 16.16 19.60 -8.14
N ASP A 240 15.91 19.25 -9.40
CA ASP A 240 14.68 19.56 -10.14
C ASP A 240 13.46 18.91 -9.48
N GLU A 241 12.52 19.73 -9.02
CA GLU A 241 11.28 19.31 -8.35
C GLU A 241 10.41 18.39 -9.23
N GLY A 242 10.56 18.45 -10.56
CA GLY A 242 9.86 17.54 -11.48
C GLY A 242 10.43 16.11 -11.48
N LYS A 243 11.57 15.85 -10.84
CA LYS A 243 12.24 14.54 -10.82
C LYS A 243 11.99 13.71 -9.56
N TRP A 244 11.33 14.29 -8.56
CA TRP A 244 11.07 13.61 -7.30
C TRP A 244 9.76 14.10 -6.68
N GLY A 245 9.15 13.22 -5.89
CA GLY A 245 7.82 13.45 -5.33
C GLY A 245 6.76 13.65 -6.41
N GLN A 246 5.69 14.32 -6.03
CA GLN A 246 4.70 14.88 -6.95
C GLN A 246 4.96 16.38 -7.01
N ASP A 247 5.70 16.82 -8.03
CA ASP A 247 6.14 18.20 -8.22
C ASP A 247 6.85 18.77 -6.97
N GLY A 248 7.88 18.07 -6.49
CA GLY A 248 8.66 18.49 -5.33
C GLY A 248 7.96 18.26 -3.98
N LYS A 249 6.85 17.52 -3.95
CA LYS A 249 6.18 17.09 -2.71
C LYS A 249 6.24 15.59 -2.54
N PHE A 250 6.97 15.14 -1.53
CA PHE A 250 7.03 13.72 -1.16
C PHE A 250 5.74 13.24 -0.51
N LEU A 251 5.28 12.06 -0.94
CA LEU A 251 4.19 11.32 -0.31
C LEU A 251 4.65 10.71 1.02
N LEU A 252 3.73 10.62 1.97
CA LEU A 252 3.91 9.89 3.22
C LEU A 252 3.09 8.61 3.23
N SER A 253 3.76 7.47 3.30
CA SER A 253 3.14 6.17 3.56
C SER A 253 3.27 5.83 5.05
N MET A 254 2.21 6.06 5.81
CA MET A 254 2.16 5.78 7.26
C MET A 254 0.72 5.50 7.70
N GLY A 255 0.57 4.72 8.78
CA GLY A 255 -0.73 4.24 9.24
C GLY A 255 -1.09 2.84 8.74
N MET A 256 -1.47 1.99 9.68
CA MET A 256 -1.92 0.62 9.52
C MET A 256 -3.30 0.44 10.16
N SER A 257 -3.82 -0.80 10.20
CA SER A 257 -5.18 -1.06 10.69
C SER A 257 -5.52 -0.46 12.06
N SER A 258 -4.55 -0.30 12.97
CA SER A 258 -4.79 0.21 14.32
C SER A 258 -4.69 1.74 14.46
N ASP A 259 -4.01 2.42 13.53
CA ASP A 259 -3.62 3.82 13.69
C ASP A 259 -3.77 4.65 12.40
N PHE A 260 -4.39 4.11 11.35
CA PHE A 260 -4.53 4.81 10.07
C PHE A 260 -5.30 6.14 10.22
N GLU A 261 -6.30 6.24 11.10
CA GLU A 261 -7.03 7.50 11.33
C GLU A 261 -6.15 8.57 11.94
N ALA A 262 -5.29 8.20 12.90
CA ALA A 262 -4.29 9.11 13.46
C ALA A 262 -3.27 9.53 12.38
N ALA A 263 -2.89 8.61 11.49
CA ALA A 263 -2.03 8.92 10.33
C ALA A 263 -2.71 9.86 9.34
N LEU A 264 -4.01 9.71 9.06
CA LEU A 264 -4.77 10.63 8.21
C LEU A 264 -4.81 12.03 8.84
N LYS A 265 -5.08 12.14 10.14
CA LYS A 265 -5.02 13.41 10.89
C LYS A 265 -3.62 14.04 10.85
N ALA A 266 -2.58 13.21 10.81
CA ALA A 266 -1.20 13.64 10.66
C ALA A 266 -0.78 13.95 9.21
N GLY A 267 -1.66 13.75 8.21
CA GLY A 267 -1.38 14.05 6.80
C GLY A 267 -0.68 12.92 6.04
N SER A 268 -1.04 11.67 6.31
CA SER A 268 -0.65 10.51 5.50
C SER A 268 -1.31 10.57 4.12
N ASP A 269 -0.54 10.33 3.07
CA ASP A 269 -1.04 10.22 1.69
C ASP A 269 -1.36 8.76 1.30
N ILE A 270 -0.79 7.79 2.03
CA ILE A 270 -0.98 6.36 1.81
C ILE A 270 -1.14 5.63 3.14
N VAL A 271 -2.28 4.97 3.34
CA VAL A 271 -2.54 4.11 4.49
C VAL A 271 -2.59 2.64 4.08
N ARG A 272 -2.13 1.74 4.95
CA ARG A 272 -1.93 0.31 4.63
C ARG A 272 -2.74 -0.58 5.56
N VAL A 273 -3.95 -0.95 5.15
CA VAL A 273 -4.90 -1.69 6.00
C VAL A 273 -5.00 -3.14 5.58
N GLY A 274 -4.80 -4.07 6.51
CA GLY A 274 -4.90 -5.51 6.28
C GLY A 274 -6.03 -6.14 7.06
N THR A 275 -5.82 -6.34 8.37
CA THR A 275 -6.80 -6.97 9.28
C THR A 275 -8.18 -6.32 9.23
N GLY A 276 -8.26 -5.00 9.07
CA GLY A 276 -9.54 -4.30 8.97
C GLY A 276 -10.35 -4.62 7.71
N ILE A 277 -9.71 -5.13 6.64
CA ILE A 277 -10.38 -5.51 5.39
C ILE A 277 -10.56 -7.03 5.32
N PHE A 278 -9.48 -7.77 5.58
CA PHE A 278 -9.44 -9.21 5.33
C PHE A 278 -9.70 -10.05 6.60
N GLY A 279 -9.93 -9.42 7.75
CA GLY A 279 -10.05 -10.11 9.04
C GLY A 279 -8.74 -10.74 9.52
N GLN A 280 -8.81 -11.39 10.69
CA GLN A 280 -7.68 -12.12 11.28
C GLN A 280 -7.18 -13.25 10.37
N ARG A 281 -5.94 -13.69 10.60
CA ARG A 281 -5.36 -14.80 9.84
C ARG A 281 -5.95 -16.11 10.36
N LYS A 282 -6.32 -17.04 9.47
CA LYS A 282 -6.46 -18.44 9.86
C LYS A 282 -5.07 -18.95 10.26
N LYS A 283 -4.92 -19.53 11.46
CA LYS A 283 -3.63 -20.08 11.89
C LYS A 283 -3.21 -21.20 10.92
N LYS A 284 -1.91 -21.35 10.72
CA LYS A 284 -1.27 -22.26 9.74
C LYS A 284 -1.73 -23.74 9.83
N GLU A 285 -2.38 -24.13 10.93
CA GLU A 285 -2.90 -25.48 11.18
C GLU A 285 -4.22 -25.78 10.45
N GLU A 286 -5.06 -24.77 10.18
CA GLU A 286 -6.38 -24.96 9.52
C GLU A 286 -6.28 -25.13 7.99
N VAL A 287 -5.20 -24.64 7.39
CA VAL A 287 -4.96 -24.75 5.94
C VAL A 287 -4.67 -26.20 5.52
N LYS A 288 -4.09 -27.01 6.41
CA LYS A 288 -3.83 -28.43 6.13
C LYS A 288 -5.11 -29.29 6.13
N GLN A 289 -6.09 -28.96 6.97
CA GLN A 289 -7.34 -29.74 7.09
C GLN A 289 -8.37 -29.43 6.00
N SER A 290 -8.30 -28.26 5.36
CA SER A 290 -9.18 -27.89 4.23
C SER A 290 -8.65 -28.34 2.86
N SER A 291 -7.43 -28.90 2.84
CA SER A 291 -6.78 -29.46 1.64
C SER A 291 -6.79 -31.01 1.65
N SER A 292 -7.54 -31.62 2.56
CA SER A 292 -7.65 -33.08 2.75
C SER A 292 -9.00 -33.59 2.28
#